data_AF-W4FPW8-F1
#
_entry.id   AF-W4FPW8-F1
#
_cell.length_a   1.000
_cell.length_b   1.000
_cell.length_c   1.000
_cell.angle_alpha   90.00
_cell.angle_beta   90.00
_cell.angle_gamma   90.00
#
_symmetry.space_group_name_H-M   'P 1'
#
loop_
_entity.id
_entity.type
_entity.pdbx_description
1 polymer ?
#
loop_
_entity_poly.entity_id
_entity_poly.type
_entity_poly.pdbx_seq_one_letter_code
_entity_poly.pdbx_strand_id
1 'polypeptide(L)'
;MADQYDVQAEGKKKPAHGFTTPQDVDLIKEVMSICPHDAPYGQTSARWAEVGEHMRTIHVDSLSATGCRKRCDDLLVAFQKAMLASLRASGTDEEYDEREQLLQDLSDMIDMISNKKKATKEDKCKKMDKRESDGHTVRSAALTGMKRKSLGDEGDDNDSDEAKKTMMKKERRSSAIMKESVNAVMSFTSIMENTNKFKIDELAFQKESNAIAMRKLELDEKRYLLDKAEREARFALEQQERQGQMDFMRGLLK
;
A
#
# COMPACT_ATOMS: atom_id res chain seq x y z
N MET A 1 21.09 -17.19 65.37
CA MET A 1 21.38 -17.18 63.94
C MET A 1 20.52 -18.26 63.31
N ALA A 2 19.40 -17.87 62.72
CA ALA A 2 18.52 -18.76 61.97
C ALA A 2 18.03 -17.97 60.75
N ASP A 3 18.30 -18.53 59.58
CA ASP A 3 18.09 -17.97 58.25
C ASP A 3 16.64 -17.56 57.99
N GLN A 4 16.46 -16.35 57.45
CA GLN A 4 15.25 -15.95 56.74
C GLN A 4 15.38 -16.40 55.28
N TYR A 5 14.61 -17.41 54.90
CA TYR A 5 14.34 -17.72 53.51
C TYR A 5 13.33 -16.71 52.95
N ASP A 6 13.80 -15.87 52.05
CA ASP A 6 12.98 -15.01 51.19
C ASP A 6 12.33 -15.88 50.11
N VAL A 7 11.03 -16.13 50.24
CA VAL A 7 10.23 -16.82 49.22
C VAL A 7 9.81 -15.77 48.20
N GLN A 8 10.57 -15.68 47.12
CA GLN A 8 10.21 -14.92 45.93
C GLN A 8 8.91 -15.48 45.35
N ALA A 9 7.84 -14.69 45.42
CA ALA A 9 6.58 -14.96 44.76
C ALA A 9 6.76 -14.86 43.24
N GLU A 10 6.87 -15.99 42.57
CA GLU A 10 6.83 -16.05 41.10
C GLU A 10 5.46 -15.57 40.61
N GLY A 11 5.45 -14.40 39.98
CA GLY A 11 4.28 -13.86 39.30
C GLY A 11 3.85 -14.77 38.17
N LYS A 12 2.82 -15.60 38.41
CA LYS A 12 2.15 -16.39 37.39
C LYS A 12 1.63 -15.45 36.30
N LYS A 13 2.28 -15.44 35.13
CA LYS A 13 1.80 -14.71 33.95
C LYS A 13 0.42 -15.25 33.61
N LYS A 14 -0.59 -14.37 33.62
CA LYS A 14 -1.95 -14.72 33.18
C LYS A 14 -1.86 -15.30 31.76
N PRO A 15 -2.53 -16.44 31.48
CA PRO A 15 -2.53 -17.00 30.13
C PRO A 15 -3.05 -15.94 29.16
N ALA A 16 -2.39 -15.83 28.00
CA ALA A 16 -2.84 -14.93 26.95
C ALA A 16 -4.29 -15.28 26.58
N HIS A 17 -5.15 -14.27 26.48
CA HIS A 17 -6.54 -14.47 26.07
C HIS A 17 -6.56 -15.13 24.68
N GLY A 18 -7.16 -16.31 24.60
CA GLY A 18 -7.36 -17.01 23.32
C GLY A 18 -8.54 -16.39 22.60
N PHE A 19 -8.26 -15.63 21.54
CA PHE A 19 -9.31 -15.11 20.67
C PHE A 19 -10.00 -16.26 19.91
N THR A 20 -11.32 -16.23 19.89
CA THR A 20 -12.17 -17.14 19.11
C THR A 20 -12.54 -16.51 17.76
N THR A 21 -13.01 -17.31 16.81
CA THR A 21 -13.43 -16.83 15.48
C THR A 21 -14.50 -15.73 15.55
N PRO A 22 -15.57 -15.84 16.37
CA PRO A 22 -16.53 -14.74 16.53
C PRO A 22 -15.91 -13.46 17.11
N GLN A 23 -14.99 -13.60 18.07
CA GLN A 23 -14.25 -12.45 18.62
C GLN A 23 -13.35 -11.78 17.59
N ASP A 24 -12.80 -12.53 16.63
CA ASP A 24 -12.04 -11.96 15.53
C ASP A 24 -12.95 -11.15 14.60
N VAL A 25 -14.14 -11.66 14.26
CA VAL A 25 -15.13 -10.97 13.43
C VAL A 25 -15.54 -9.64 14.06
N ASP A 26 -15.92 -9.65 15.34
CA ASP A 26 -16.31 -8.44 16.06
C ASP A 26 -15.14 -7.46 16.20
N LEU A 27 -13.92 -7.96 16.45
CA LEU A 27 -12.70 -7.14 16.47
C LEU A 27 -12.49 -6.39 15.16
N ILE A 28 -12.61 -7.10 14.03
CA ILE A 28 -12.40 -6.49 12.70
C ILE A 28 -13.46 -5.43 12.43
N LYS A 29 -14.73 -5.70 12.75
CA LYS A 29 -15.83 -4.73 12.62
C LYS A 29 -15.57 -3.46 13.43
N GLU A 30 -15.14 -3.60 14.68
CA GLU A 30 -14.81 -2.44 15.54
C GLU A 30 -13.60 -1.65 15.01
N VAL A 31 -12.57 -2.34 14.50
CA VAL A 31 -11.40 -1.68 13.89
C VAL A 31 -11.80 -0.90 12.62
N MET A 32 -12.67 -1.45 11.79
CA MET A 32 -13.20 -0.76 10.60
C MET A 32 -14.08 0.43 10.98
N SER A 33 -14.88 0.33 12.04
CA SER A 33 -15.72 1.42 12.55
C SER A 33 -14.86 2.59 13.08
N ILE A 34 -13.92 2.31 13.97
CA ILE A 34 -13.10 3.32 14.65
C ILE A 34 -11.96 3.85 13.76
N CYS A 35 -11.54 3.08 12.76
CA CYS A 35 -10.45 3.40 11.84
C CYS A 35 -9.14 3.85 12.53
N PRO A 36 -8.50 3.04 13.41
CA PRO A 36 -7.25 3.45 14.07
C PRO A 36 -6.10 3.80 13.10
N HIS A 37 -6.11 3.24 11.89
CA HIS A 37 -5.07 3.47 10.86
C HIS A 37 -5.17 4.86 10.19
N ASP A 38 -6.37 5.43 10.13
CA ASP A 38 -6.61 6.80 9.65
C ASP A 38 -6.44 7.86 10.75
N ALA A 39 -6.07 7.43 11.97
CA ALA A 39 -5.88 8.36 13.07
C ALA A 39 -4.82 9.43 12.73
N PRO A 40 -5.05 10.69 13.16
CA PRO A 40 -4.03 11.73 13.12
C PRO A 40 -2.78 11.31 13.89
N TYR A 41 -1.66 11.95 13.56
CA TYR A 41 -0.38 11.69 14.23
C TYR A 41 -0.53 11.81 15.76
N GLY A 42 -0.05 10.80 16.48
CA GLY A 42 -0.13 10.73 17.94
C GLY A 42 -1.48 10.24 18.50
N GLN A 43 -2.53 10.08 17.69
CA GLN A 43 -3.86 9.67 18.17
C GLN A 43 -4.17 8.18 17.96
N THR A 44 -3.31 7.44 17.27
CA THR A 44 -3.50 6.00 17.01
C THR A 44 -3.71 5.21 18.31
N SER A 45 -2.96 5.50 19.37
CA SER A 45 -3.10 4.79 20.65
C SER A 45 -4.46 5.02 21.31
N ALA A 46 -5.03 6.23 21.19
CA ALA A 46 -6.34 6.55 21.73
C ALA A 46 -7.46 5.79 20.97
N ARG A 47 -7.37 5.74 19.64
CA ARG A 47 -8.30 4.96 18.80
C ARG A 47 -8.26 3.46 19.12
N TRP A 48 -7.07 2.91 19.37
CA TRP A 48 -6.96 1.52 19.83
C TRP A 48 -7.51 1.30 21.25
N ALA A 49 -7.44 2.32 22.12
CA ALA A 49 -8.06 2.25 23.44
C ALA A 49 -9.58 2.13 23.35
N GLU A 50 -10.20 2.90 22.45
CA GLU A 50 -11.63 2.84 22.12
C GLU A 50 -12.03 1.46 21.58
N VAL A 51 -11.28 0.89 20.62
CA VAL A 51 -11.50 -0.49 20.12
C VAL A 51 -11.46 -1.48 21.29
N GLY A 52 -10.48 -1.36 22.18
CA GLY A 52 -10.37 -2.24 23.34
C GLY A 52 -11.54 -2.11 24.32
N GLU A 53 -12.12 -0.92 24.47
CA GLU A 53 -13.29 -0.68 25.32
C GLU A 53 -14.56 -1.29 24.73
N HIS A 54 -14.79 -1.13 23.44
CA HIS A 54 -15.92 -1.77 22.75
C HIS A 54 -15.81 -3.29 22.82
N MET A 55 -14.63 -3.84 22.57
CA MET A 55 -14.38 -5.29 22.67
C MET A 55 -14.61 -5.86 24.08
N ARG A 56 -14.29 -5.10 25.14
CA ARG A 56 -14.62 -5.50 26.52
C ARG A 56 -16.12 -5.49 26.76
N THR A 57 -16.82 -4.52 26.20
CA THR A 57 -18.29 -4.38 26.31
C THR A 57 -19.03 -5.52 25.63
N ILE A 58 -18.55 -5.97 24.46
CA ILE A 58 -19.18 -7.05 23.67
C ILE A 58 -18.83 -8.43 24.27
N HIS A 59 -17.61 -8.60 24.78
CA HIS A 59 -17.14 -9.90 25.27
C HIS A 59 -16.79 -9.88 26.76
N VAL A 60 -15.50 -9.85 27.10
CA VAL A 60 -15.00 -10.07 28.45
C VAL A 60 -14.04 -8.94 28.82
N ASP A 61 -14.12 -8.50 30.08
CA ASP A 61 -13.27 -7.44 30.65
C ASP A 61 -11.76 -7.71 30.61
N SER A 62 -11.33 -8.95 30.34
CA SER A 62 -9.91 -9.31 30.24
C SER A 62 -9.24 -8.82 28.95
N LEU A 63 -9.99 -8.31 27.97
CA LEU A 63 -9.44 -7.80 26.71
C LEU A 63 -8.76 -6.45 26.88
N SER A 64 -7.52 -6.34 26.40
CA SER A 64 -6.74 -5.11 26.41
C SER A 64 -6.63 -4.50 25.01
N ALA A 65 -6.57 -3.17 24.93
CA ALA A 65 -6.35 -2.45 23.68
C ALA A 65 -5.11 -2.94 22.91
N THR A 66 -4.02 -3.19 23.63
CA THR A 66 -2.79 -3.75 23.07
C THR A 66 -2.99 -5.17 22.53
N GLY A 67 -3.77 -5.99 23.23
CA GLY A 67 -4.15 -7.34 22.79
C GLY A 67 -4.99 -7.32 21.52
N CYS A 68 -6.00 -6.45 21.45
CA CYS A 68 -6.84 -6.24 20.26
C CYS A 68 -6.00 -5.80 19.05
N ARG A 69 -5.12 -4.81 19.24
CA ARG A 69 -4.20 -4.37 18.18
C ARG A 69 -3.32 -5.51 17.69
N LYS A 70 -2.64 -6.19 18.63
CA LYS A 70 -1.75 -7.30 18.29
C LYS A 70 -2.50 -8.40 17.55
N ARG A 71 -3.69 -8.76 18.00
CA ARG A 71 -4.53 -9.77 17.36
C ARG A 71 -4.92 -9.35 15.94
N CYS A 72 -5.35 -8.10 15.75
CA CYS A 72 -5.67 -7.57 14.42
C CYS A 72 -4.45 -7.60 13.49
N ASP A 73 -3.28 -7.17 13.96
CA ASP A 73 -2.03 -7.22 13.20
C ASP A 73 -1.66 -8.67 12.84
N ASP A 74 -1.75 -9.59 13.81
CA ASP A 74 -1.48 -11.02 13.61
C ASP A 74 -2.47 -11.64 12.60
N LEU A 75 -3.76 -11.24 12.63
CA LEU A 75 -4.79 -11.69 11.67
C LEU A 75 -4.52 -11.18 10.26
N LEU A 76 -4.15 -9.91 10.09
CA LEU A 76 -3.79 -9.36 8.77
C LEU A 76 -2.53 -10.03 8.20
N VAL A 77 -1.51 -10.26 9.04
CA VAL A 77 -0.31 -11.00 8.63
C VAL A 77 -0.65 -12.44 8.29
N ALA A 78 -1.49 -13.09 9.09
CA ALA A 78 -1.94 -14.44 8.82
C ALA A 78 -2.75 -14.49 7.53
N PHE A 79 -3.67 -13.57 7.28
CA PHE A 79 -4.47 -13.47 6.05
C PHE A 79 -3.61 -13.27 4.81
N GLN A 80 -2.65 -12.36 4.86
CA GLN A 80 -1.70 -12.14 3.76
C GLN A 80 -0.86 -13.40 3.46
N LYS A 81 -0.53 -14.19 4.49
CA LYS A 81 0.17 -15.48 4.34
C LYS A 81 -0.79 -16.63 3.97
N ALA A 82 -2.03 -16.60 4.44
CA ALA A 82 -3.06 -17.63 4.32
C ALA A 82 -3.85 -17.52 3.03
N MET A 83 -3.73 -16.40 2.31
CA MET A 83 -3.92 -16.32 0.86
C MET A 83 -3.14 -17.46 0.12
N LEU A 84 -2.19 -18.12 0.80
CA LEU A 84 -1.47 -19.32 0.36
C LEU A 84 -1.65 -20.59 1.24
N ALA A 85 -2.29 -20.54 2.41
CA ALA A 85 -2.53 -21.73 3.26
C ALA A 85 -3.55 -21.46 4.38
N SER A 86 -4.75 -22.05 4.29
CA SER A 86 -5.85 -21.86 5.26
C SER A 86 -5.66 -22.70 6.54
N LEU A 87 -5.70 -22.05 7.71
CA LEU A 87 -5.82 -22.72 9.01
C LEU A 87 -7.24 -22.53 9.55
N ARG A 88 -7.97 -23.65 9.69
CA ARG A 88 -9.30 -23.71 10.30
C ARG A 88 -9.20 -24.38 11.67
N ALA A 89 -9.54 -23.66 12.73
CA ALA A 89 -9.64 -24.23 14.06
C ALA A 89 -10.82 -23.57 14.80
N SER A 90 -11.87 -24.36 15.05
CA SER A 90 -13.08 -23.97 15.81
C SER A 90 -13.82 -22.75 15.23
N GLY A 91 -14.71 -23.01 14.28
CA GLY A 91 -15.60 -22.03 13.65
C GLY A 91 -16.45 -22.75 12.59
N THR A 92 -17.61 -22.20 12.28
CA THR A 92 -18.41 -22.64 11.13
C THR A 92 -17.82 -22.08 9.84
N ASP A 93 -18.05 -22.75 8.70
CA ASP A 93 -17.54 -22.27 7.42
C ASP A 93 -18.04 -20.84 7.12
N GLU A 94 -19.28 -20.52 7.50
CA GLU A 94 -19.87 -19.19 7.33
C GLU A 94 -19.15 -18.08 8.13
N GLU A 95 -18.80 -18.35 9.39
CA GLU A 95 -18.06 -17.39 10.23
C GLU A 95 -16.63 -17.15 9.70
N TYR A 96 -16.02 -18.17 9.09
CA TYR A 96 -14.71 -18.03 8.46
C TYR A 96 -14.76 -17.20 7.19
N ASP A 97 -15.73 -17.48 6.32
CA ASP A 97 -15.92 -16.72 5.08
C ASP A 97 -16.20 -15.24 5.39
N GLU A 98 -17.05 -14.95 6.39
CA GLU A 98 -17.28 -13.58 6.85
C GLU A 98 -15.98 -12.93 7.34
N ARG A 99 -15.20 -13.63 8.19
CA ARG A 99 -13.93 -13.11 8.70
C ARG A 99 -12.94 -12.83 7.58
N GLU A 100 -12.84 -13.72 6.59
CA GLU A 100 -11.95 -13.55 5.44
C GLU A 100 -12.37 -12.37 4.55
N GLN A 101 -13.66 -12.21 4.28
CA GLN A 101 -14.18 -11.06 3.55
C GLN A 101 -13.89 -9.74 4.29
N LEU A 102 -14.13 -9.70 5.60
CA LEU A 102 -13.85 -8.53 6.41
C LEU A 102 -12.35 -8.20 6.48
N LEU A 103 -11.48 -9.21 6.51
CA LEU A 103 -10.03 -9.01 6.47
C LEU A 103 -9.57 -8.46 5.12
N GLN A 104 -10.17 -8.90 4.01
CA GLN A 104 -9.91 -8.34 2.69
C GLN A 104 -10.32 -6.86 2.65
N ASP A 105 -11.55 -6.54 3.07
CA ASP A 105 -12.07 -5.17 3.09
C ASP A 105 -11.22 -4.24 3.99
N LEU A 106 -10.81 -4.74 5.17
CA LEU A 106 -9.93 -4.00 6.07
C LEU A 106 -8.54 -3.77 5.45
N SER A 107 -7.96 -4.79 4.79
CA SER A 107 -6.68 -4.65 4.10
C SER A 107 -6.74 -3.58 3.02
N ASP A 108 -7.77 -3.62 2.16
CA ASP A 108 -7.97 -2.66 1.09
C ASP A 108 -8.18 -1.24 1.65
N MET A 109 -8.94 -1.09 2.74
CA MET A 109 -9.12 0.18 3.43
C MET A 109 -7.80 0.74 3.97
N ILE A 110 -6.97 -0.09 4.61
CA ILE A 110 -5.65 0.32 5.13
C ILE A 110 -4.74 0.77 3.99
N ASP A 111 -4.73 0.05 2.86
CA ASP A 111 -3.93 0.42 1.69
C ASP A 111 -4.41 1.73 1.08
N MET A 112 -5.72 1.95 0.98
CA MET A 112 -6.31 3.22 0.55
C MET A 112 -5.87 4.37 1.47
N ILE A 113 -5.93 4.19 2.80
CA ILE A 113 -5.48 5.19 3.79
C ILE A 113 -3.99 5.48 3.64
N SER A 114 -3.17 4.45 3.49
CA SER A 114 -1.72 4.56 3.29
C SER A 114 -1.38 5.34 2.03
N ASN A 115 -2.04 5.02 0.90
CA ASN A 115 -1.85 5.70 -0.37
C ASN A 115 -2.30 7.16 -0.31
N LYS A 116 -3.42 7.45 0.35
CA LYS A 116 -3.89 8.84 0.60
C LYS A 116 -2.88 9.64 1.43
N LYS A 117 -2.30 9.05 2.49
CA LYS A 117 -1.26 9.67 3.32
C LYS A 117 0.03 9.93 2.54
N LYS A 118 0.42 9.03 1.65
CA LYS A 118 1.59 9.21 0.77
C LYS A 118 1.37 10.33 -0.24
N ALA A 119 0.24 10.34 -0.94
CA ALA A 119 -0.10 11.37 -1.91
C ALA A 119 -0.13 12.78 -1.29
N THR A 120 -0.76 12.92 -0.12
CA THR A 120 -0.80 14.20 0.60
C THR A 120 0.58 14.67 1.11
N LYS A 121 1.48 13.74 1.47
CA LYS A 121 2.85 14.07 1.84
C LYS A 121 3.68 14.49 0.62
N GLU A 122 3.54 13.79 -0.50
CA GLU A 122 4.22 14.09 -1.76
C GLU A 122 3.83 15.47 -2.30
N ASP A 123 2.54 15.82 -2.29
CA ASP A 123 2.07 17.14 -2.68
C ASP A 123 2.63 18.26 -1.80
N LYS A 124 2.77 18.01 -0.49
CA LYS A 124 3.42 18.96 0.43
C LYS A 124 4.92 19.11 0.12
N CYS A 125 5.60 18.00 -0.19
CA CYS A 125 7.01 18.00 -0.58
C CYS A 125 7.23 18.80 -1.88
N LYS A 126 6.46 18.51 -2.93
CA LYS A 126 6.51 19.23 -4.22
C LYS A 126 6.27 20.74 -4.05
N LYS A 127 5.35 21.14 -3.16
CA LYS A 127 5.10 22.55 -2.85
C LYS A 127 6.29 23.20 -2.12
N MET A 128 6.93 22.48 -1.19
CA MET A 128 8.15 22.95 -0.52
C MET A 128 9.31 23.09 -1.51
N ASP A 129 9.59 22.07 -2.33
CA ASP A 129 10.66 22.09 -3.31
C ASP A 129 10.47 23.22 -4.34
N LYS A 130 9.22 23.44 -4.79
CA LYS A 130 8.90 24.56 -5.68
C LYS A 130 9.17 25.91 -5.02
N ARG A 131 8.87 26.06 -3.72
CA ARG A 131 9.16 27.29 -2.96
C ARG A 131 10.66 27.52 -2.78
N GLU A 132 11.44 26.48 -2.54
CA GLU A 132 12.90 26.59 -2.42
C GLU A 132 13.58 26.90 -3.75
N SER A 133 13.12 26.26 -4.84
CA SER A 133 13.56 26.53 -6.22
C SER A 133 13.24 27.96 -6.66
N ASP A 134 12.01 28.43 -6.38
CA ASP A 134 11.62 29.81 -6.67
C ASP A 134 12.45 30.82 -5.85
N GLY A 135 12.72 30.51 -4.58
CA GLY A 135 13.63 31.29 -3.74
C GLY A 135 15.06 31.36 -4.28
N HIS A 136 15.57 30.27 -4.87
CA HIS A 136 16.89 30.25 -5.50
C HIS A 136 16.92 31.09 -6.79
N THR A 137 15.85 31.04 -7.58
CA THR A 137 15.65 31.87 -8.78
C THR A 137 15.67 33.36 -8.44
N VAL A 138 14.92 33.78 -7.43
CA VAL A 138 14.83 35.18 -7.00
C VAL A 138 16.20 35.70 -6.52
N ARG A 139 16.93 34.93 -5.72
CA ARG A 139 18.30 35.29 -5.30
C ARG A 139 19.25 35.46 -6.48
N SER A 140 19.19 34.55 -7.44
CA SER A 140 20.04 34.59 -8.65
C SER A 140 19.72 35.82 -9.52
N ALA A 141 18.44 36.15 -9.68
CA ALA A 141 17.98 37.33 -10.42
C ALA A 141 18.44 38.64 -9.76
N ALA A 142 18.38 38.74 -8.43
CA ALA A 142 18.84 39.92 -7.68
C ALA A 142 20.35 40.16 -7.84
N LEU A 143 21.18 39.12 -7.71
CA LEU A 143 22.63 39.22 -7.91
C LEU A 143 23.00 39.65 -9.35
N THR A 144 22.26 39.14 -10.33
CA THR A 144 22.45 39.51 -11.75
C THR A 144 21.99 40.95 -12.04
N GLY A 145 20.98 41.45 -11.33
CA GLY A 145 20.54 42.84 -11.39
C GLY A 145 21.59 43.81 -10.83
N MET A 146 22.25 43.45 -9.73
CA MET A 146 23.30 44.27 -9.11
C MET A 146 24.58 44.31 -9.95
N LYS A 147 24.94 43.20 -10.62
CA LYS A 147 26.13 43.14 -11.48
C LYS A 147 26.04 44.03 -12.73
N ARG A 148 24.83 44.43 -13.14
CA ARG A 148 24.62 45.41 -14.22
C ARG A 148 24.70 46.86 -13.77
N LYS A 149 24.80 47.12 -12.45
CA LYS A 149 24.89 48.47 -11.88
C LYS A 149 26.31 48.84 -11.42
N SER A 150 27.28 47.91 -11.51
CA SER A 150 28.67 48.12 -11.10
C SER A 150 29.65 48.31 -12.26
N LEU A 151 29.18 48.53 -13.48
CA LEU A 151 30.01 48.84 -14.64
C LEU A 151 29.31 49.91 -15.48
N GLY A 152 29.72 51.17 -15.29
CA GLY A 152 29.39 52.28 -16.19
C GLY A 152 28.73 53.47 -15.51
N ASP A 153 29.50 54.18 -14.68
CA ASP A 153 29.32 55.61 -14.42
C ASP A 153 30.65 56.26 -14.80
N GLU A 154 30.66 56.99 -15.92
CA GLU A 154 31.59 58.05 -16.37
C GLU A 154 31.43 58.22 -17.90
N GLY A 155 31.12 59.42 -18.38
CA GLY A 155 31.30 59.80 -19.79
C GLY A 155 30.20 60.67 -20.41
N ASP A 156 30.50 61.96 -20.46
CA ASP A 156 29.79 63.12 -21.02
C ASP A 156 29.64 63.13 -22.57
N ASP A 157 28.82 64.07 -23.05
CA ASP A 157 28.31 64.36 -24.40
C ASP A 157 29.33 64.36 -25.58
N ASN A 158 28.92 63.85 -26.76
CA ASN A 158 28.72 64.62 -28.01
C ASN A 158 28.33 63.69 -29.20
N ASP A 159 27.62 64.31 -30.15
CA ASP A 159 26.82 63.85 -31.29
C ASP A 159 27.52 62.99 -32.38
N SER A 160 26.69 62.29 -33.15
CA SER A 160 26.93 61.59 -34.44
C SER A 160 27.28 60.08 -34.43
N ASP A 161 26.28 59.20 -34.40
CA ASP A 161 26.13 58.03 -35.31
C ASP A 161 24.89 57.15 -34.94
N GLU A 162 23.68 57.63 -35.22
CA GLU A 162 22.41 56.95 -34.87
C GLU A 162 22.10 55.71 -35.76
N ALA A 163 22.83 55.51 -36.86
CA ALA A 163 22.54 54.43 -37.82
C ALA A 163 23.22 53.08 -37.51
N LYS A 164 24.37 53.07 -36.80
CA LYS A 164 25.13 51.82 -36.54
C LYS A 164 24.71 51.11 -35.25
N LYS A 165 24.22 51.85 -34.23
CA LYS A 165 23.71 51.27 -32.96
C LYS A 165 22.40 50.50 -33.14
N THR A 166 21.59 50.84 -34.15
CA THR A 166 20.27 50.24 -34.41
C THR A 166 20.37 48.89 -35.14
N MET A 167 21.34 48.70 -36.05
CA MET A 167 21.55 47.43 -36.76
C MET A 167 22.01 46.29 -35.84
N MET A 168 23.03 46.51 -35.01
CA MET A 168 23.52 45.47 -34.08
C MET A 168 22.50 45.10 -32.99
N LYS A 169 21.61 46.02 -32.62
CA LYS A 169 20.53 45.76 -31.65
C LYS A 169 19.41 44.92 -32.27
N LYS A 170 19.19 45.02 -33.59
CA LYS A 170 18.18 44.25 -34.34
C LYS A 170 18.63 42.81 -34.61
N GLU A 171 19.90 42.59 -34.96
CA GLU A 171 20.48 41.24 -35.12
C GLU A 171 20.59 40.49 -33.79
N ARG A 172 20.95 41.18 -32.69
CA ARG A 172 20.96 40.58 -31.36
C ARG A 172 19.55 40.15 -30.91
N ARG A 173 18.52 40.93 -31.25
CA ARG A 173 17.12 40.60 -30.99
C ARG A 173 16.63 39.44 -31.87
N SER A 174 16.95 39.40 -33.16
CA SER A 174 16.56 38.28 -34.03
C SER A 174 17.27 36.97 -33.66
N SER A 175 18.55 37.03 -33.27
CA SER A 175 19.30 35.89 -32.76
C SER A 175 18.72 35.37 -31.43
N ALA A 176 18.30 36.26 -30.53
CA ALA A 176 17.65 35.88 -29.28
C ALA A 176 16.29 35.21 -29.52
N ILE A 177 15.46 35.77 -30.42
CA ILE A 177 14.16 35.20 -30.79
C ILE A 177 14.32 33.83 -31.44
N MET A 178 15.31 33.65 -32.33
CA MET A 178 15.59 32.33 -32.93
C MET A 178 16.10 31.30 -31.91
N LYS A 179 16.88 31.71 -30.91
CA LYS A 179 17.34 30.81 -29.84
C LYS A 179 16.19 30.38 -28.92
N GLU A 180 15.27 31.30 -28.65
CA GLU A 180 14.09 31.03 -27.82
C GLU A 180 13.10 30.09 -28.53
N SER A 181 12.88 30.26 -29.83
CA SER A 181 12.05 29.35 -30.63
C SER A 181 12.68 27.96 -30.79
N VAL A 182 14.00 27.86 -31.00
CA VAL A 182 14.71 26.56 -31.02
C VAL A 182 14.61 25.85 -29.67
N ASN A 183 14.79 26.58 -28.55
CA ASN A 183 14.62 26.00 -27.21
C ASN A 183 13.17 25.51 -26.97
N ALA A 184 12.17 26.27 -27.42
CA ALA A 184 10.77 25.86 -27.29
C ALA A 184 10.48 24.56 -28.07
N VAL A 185 10.98 24.44 -29.31
CA VAL A 185 10.85 23.22 -30.12
C VAL A 185 11.56 22.03 -29.46
N MET A 186 12.78 22.21 -28.95
CA MET A 186 13.50 21.14 -28.24
C MET A 186 12.75 20.66 -26.99
N SER A 187 12.13 21.58 -26.23
CA SER A 187 11.34 21.23 -25.05
C SER A 187 10.10 20.39 -25.42
N PHE A 188 9.43 20.74 -26.51
CA PHE A 188 8.26 20.00 -26.99
C PHE A 188 8.64 18.61 -27.51
N THR A 189 9.74 18.49 -28.27
CA THR A 189 10.27 17.19 -28.73
C THR A 189 10.61 16.30 -27.54
N SER A 190 11.29 16.82 -26.52
CA SER A 190 11.62 16.06 -25.31
C SER A 190 10.38 15.60 -24.53
N ILE A 191 9.35 16.44 -24.42
CA ILE A 191 8.07 16.06 -23.80
C ILE A 191 7.39 14.93 -24.60
N MET A 192 7.40 15.01 -25.93
CA MET A 192 6.79 14.00 -26.80
C MET A 192 7.53 12.65 -26.71
N GLU A 193 8.86 12.66 -26.70
CA GLU A 193 9.69 11.46 -26.52
C GLU A 193 9.46 10.80 -25.15
N ASN A 194 9.41 11.60 -24.08
CA ASN A 194 9.10 11.10 -22.74
C ASN A 194 7.68 10.52 -22.66
N THR A 195 6.71 11.13 -23.35
CA THR A 195 5.33 10.63 -23.41
C THR A 195 5.24 9.30 -24.15
N ASN A 196 5.97 9.14 -25.25
CA ASN A 196 6.01 7.88 -26.00
C ASN A 196 6.70 6.78 -25.20
N LYS A 197 7.81 7.09 -24.53
CA LYS A 197 8.51 6.15 -23.65
C LYS A 197 7.58 5.67 -22.52
N PHE A 198 6.89 6.59 -21.85
CA PHE A 198 5.93 6.26 -20.80
C PHE A 198 4.82 5.32 -21.29
N LYS A 199 4.25 5.59 -22.48
CA LYS A 199 3.24 4.72 -23.09
C LYS A 199 3.78 3.32 -23.42
N ILE A 200 5.02 3.21 -23.87
CA ILE A 200 5.65 1.92 -24.17
C ILE A 200 5.85 1.12 -22.87
N ASP A 201 6.33 1.76 -21.82
CA ASP A 201 6.55 1.13 -20.51
C ASP A 201 5.21 0.68 -19.89
N GLU A 202 4.16 1.49 -19.98
CA GLU A 202 2.80 1.16 -19.55
C GLU A 202 2.24 -0.06 -20.32
N LEU A 203 2.42 -0.08 -21.65
CA LEU A 203 1.98 -1.21 -22.48
C LEU A 203 2.76 -2.50 -22.15
N ALA A 204 4.04 -2.39 -21.80
CA ALA A 204 4.85 -3.53 -21.37
C ALA A 204 4.34 -4.07 -20.03
N PHE A 205 4.08 -3.20 -19.07
CA PHE A 205 3.53 -3.56 -17.77
C PHE A 205 2.15 -4.22 -17.91
N GLN A 206 1.27 -3.68 -18.74
CA GLN A 206 -0.05 -4.26 -18.99
C GLN A 206 0.05 -5.65 -19.64
N LYS A 207 1.00 -5.86 -20.56
CA LYS A 207 1.24 -7.18 -21.17
C LYS A 207 1.73 -8.20 -20.16
N GLU A 208 2.64 -7.82 -19.27
CA GLU A 208 3.13 -8.69 -18.20
C GLU A 208 2.01 -9.05 -17.22
N SER A 209 1.21 -8.05 -16.80
CA SER A 209 0.03 -8.26 -15.97
C SER A 209 -0.96 -9.25 -16.60
N ASN A 210 -1.27 -9.08 -17.89
CA ASN A 210 -2.14 -9.99 -18.63
C ASN A 210 -1.55 -11.41 -18.72
N ALA A 211 -0.23 -11.54 -18.91
CA ALA A 211 0.43 -12.85 -18.96
C ALA A 211 0.36 -13.58 -17.62
N ILE A 212 0.53 -12.85 -16.51
CA ILE A 212 0.37 -13.39 -15.15
C ILE A 212 -1.08 -13.84 -14.92
N ALA A 213 -2.06 -13.04 -15.34
CA ALA A 213 -3.48 -13.39 -15.23
C ALA A 213 -3.83 -14.68 -15.99
N MET A 214 -3.34 -14.83 -17.23
CA MET A 214 -3.53 -16.04 -18.03
C MET A 214 -2.92 -17.27 -17.35
N ARG A 215 -1.70 -17.14 -16.80
CA ARG A 215 -1.04 -18.25 -16.09
C ARG A 215 -1.78 -18.63 -14.81
N LYS A 216 -2.35 -17.66 -14.09
CA LYS A 216 -3.17 -17.91 -12.90
C LYS A 216 -4.43 -18.71 -13.25
N LEU A 217 -5.14 -18.32 -14.31
CA LEU A 217 -6.30 -19.06 -14.81
C LEU A 217 -5.95 -20.50 -15.16
N GLU A 218 -4.83 -20.73 -15.86
CA GLU A 218 -4.39 -22.09 -16.22
C GLU A 218 -4.10 -22.95 -14.99
N LEU A 219 -3.51 -22.38 -13.94
CA LEU A 219 -3.25 -23.09 -12.70
C LEU A 219 -4.52 -23.41 -11.93
N ASP A 220 -5.49 -22.50 -11.94
CA ASP A 220 -6.78 -22.70 -11.27
C ASP A 220 -7.63 -23.77 -11.99
N GLU A 221 -7.60 -23.82 -13.32
CA GLU A 221 -8.20 -24.92 -14.09
C GLU A 221 -7.55 -26.28 -13.73
N LYS A 222 -6.22 -26.33 -13.64
CA LYS A 222 -5.51 -27.57 -13.25
C LYS A 222 -5.86 -28.01 -11.83
N ARG A 223 -5.98 -27.07 -10.89
CA ARG A 223 -6.42 -27.35 -9.51
C ARG A 223 -7.83 -27.93 -9.49
N TYR A 224 -8.77 -27.31 -10.23
CA TYR A 224 -10.13 -27.81 -10.34
C TYR A 224 -10.19 -29.24 -10.88
N LEU A 225 -9.39 -29.56 -11.91
CA LEU A 225 -9.32 -30.90 -12.48
C LEU A 225 -8.76 -31.92 -11.49
N LEU A 226 -7.74 -31.56 -10.71
CA LEU A 226 -7.18 -32.44 -9.67
C LEU A 226 -8.20 -32.69 -8.56
N ASP A 227 -8.86 -31.65 -8.05
CA ASP A 227 -9.89 -31.78 -7.01
C ASP A 227 -11.06 -32.64 -7.49
N LYS A 228 -11.47 -32.47 -8.75
CA LYS A 228 -12.52 -33.30 -9.37
C LYS A 228 -12.09 -34.76 -9.44
N ALA A 229 -10.88 -35.04 -9.94
CA ALA A 229 -10.35 -36.39 -10.04
C ALA A 229 -10.19 -37.06 -8.66
N GLU A 230 -9.77 -36.30 -7.65
CA GLU A 230 -9.66 -36.81 -6.28
C GLU A 230 -11.03 -37.21 -5.71
N ARG A 231 -12.06 -36.38 -5.90
CA ARG A 231 -13.43 -36.70 -5.48
C ARG A 231 -13.96 -37.94 -6.19
N GLU A 232 -13.75 -38.04 -7.50
CA GLU A 232 -14.17 -39.20 -8.28
C GLU A 232 -13.44 -40.48 -7.82
N ALA A 233 -12.15 -40.42 -7.52
CA ALA A 233 -11.38 -41.54 -6.99
C ALA A 233 -11.86 -41.98 -5.61
N ARG A 234 -12.16 -41.03 -4.71
CA ARG A 234 -12.73 -41.32 -3.38
C ARG A 234 -14.09 -42.02 -3.51
N PHE A 235 -14.96 -41.51 -4.37
CA PHE A 235 -16.26 -42.12 -4.61
C PHE A 235 -16.15 -43.52 -5.23
N ALA A 236 -15.21 -43.72 -6.16
CA ALA A 236 -14.96 -45.03 -6.77
C ALA A 236 -14.49 -46.08 -5.74
N LEU A 237 -13.61 -45.69 -4.81
CA LEU A 237 -13.16 -46.55 -3.72
C LEU A 237 -14.31 -46.92 -2.77
N GLU A 238 -15.14 -45.95 -2.39
CA GLU A 238 -16.32 -46.20 -1.53
C GLU A 238 -17.32 -47.17 -2.19
N GLN A 239 -17.57 -46.99 -3.49
CA GLN A 239 -18.43 -47.89 -4.26
C GLN A 239 -17.85 -49.30 -4.35
N GLN A 240 -16.53 -49.43 -4.55
CA GLN A 240 -15.85 -50.72 -4.58
C GLN A 240 -15.91 -51.41 -3.21
N GLU A 241 -15.73 -50.66 -2.12
CA GLU A 241 -15.82 -51.19 -0.76
C GLU A 241 -17.23 -51.70 -0.45
N ARG A 242 -18.27 -50.91 -0.76
CA ARG A 242 -19.67 -51.35 -0.62
C ARG A 242 -19.97 -52.59 -1.44
N GLN A 243 -19.49 -52.65 -2.69
CA GLN A 243 -19.68 -53.81 -3.54
C GLN A 243 -18.99 -55.05 -2.92
N GLY A 244 -17.76 -54.90 -2.43
CA GLY A 244 -17.03 -55.96 -1.73
C GLY A 244 -17.74 -56.45 -0.47
N GLN A 245 -18.30 -55.54 0.34
CA GLN A 245 -19.11 -55.90 1.51
C GLN A 245 -20.38 -56.68 1.11
N MET A 246 -21.07 -56.25 0.05
CA MET A 246 -22.26 -56.94 -0.46
C MET A 246 -21.92 -58.34 -1.01
N ASP A 247 -20.81 -58.47 -1.72
CA ASP A 247 -20.35 -59.75 -2.27
C ASP A 247 -19.90 -60.71 -1.15
N PHE A 248 -19.24 -60.19 -0.12
CA PHE A 248 -18.90 -60.94 1.09
C PHE A 248 -20.16 -61.48 1.80
N MET A 249 -21.15 -60.62 2.03
CA MET A 249 -22.44 -61.01 2.62
C MET A 249 -23.18 -62.05 1.77
N ARG A 250 -23.12 -61.93 0.44
CA ARG A 250 -23.72 -62.90 -0.49
C ARG A 250 -22.97 -64.24 -0.48
N GLY A 251 -21.66 -64.23 -0.27
CA GLY A 251 -20.82 -65.42 -0.14
C GLY A 251 -21.06 -66.21 1.15
N LEU A 252 -21.38 -65.53 2.26
CA LEU A 252 -21.72 -66.15 3.54
C LEU A 252 -23.09 -66.83 3.59
N LEU A 253 -23.96 -66.56 2.61
CA LEU A 253 -25.32 -67.12 2.50
C LEU A 253 -25.38 -68.40 1.65
N LYS A 254 -24.23 -68.93 1.21
CA LYS A 254 -24.10 -70.24 0.52
C LYS A 254 -23.42 -71.24 1.43
#